data_AF-A0A7L2RGZ6-F1
#
_entry.id   AF-A0A7L2RGZ6-F1
#
_cell.length_a   1.000
_cell.length_b   1.000
_cell.length_c   1.000
_cell.angle_alpha   90.00
_cell.angle_beta   90.00
_cell.angle_gamma   90.00
#
_symmetry.space_group_name_H-M   'P 1'
#
loop_
_entity.id
_entity.type
_entity.pdbx_description
1 polymer ?
#
loop_
_entity_poly.entity_id
_entity_poly.type
_entity_poly.pdbx_seq_one_letter_code
_entity_poly.pdbx_strand_id
1 'polypeptide(L)'
;VNVYVKVSTNSPFLVCMDLALSQEKIIDPTYLWIGPDGRDLQGQSHAKVTETGKLMVMGFRESMSGAYSCTLTHRIVETMTQEETEIVEAYIFMVYAYREADHTYQVFVRFTTMHCEQENNGLFFEELTKILNSTISHLMCHITEPSYKCHSIRTPKLGLQKELFVNFQVDPFAPGWEELCHEVPSDCEDVANMRVQQATERIEMFFQQLRYTLKHEVPAVPTIQYVENSFSVTPIDSCRAGFGKNHHTHQNCASCC
;
A
#
# COMPACT_ATOMS: atom_id res chain seq x y z
N VAL A 1 0.46 -17.74 17.31
CA VAL A 1 1.24 -17.21 16.15
C VAL A 1 0.43 -16.11 15.48
N ASN A 2 1.06 -15.00 15.06
CA ASN A 2 0.36 -13.95 14.31
C ASN A 2 0.52 -14.18 12.81
N VAL A 3 -0.58 -14.13 12.07
CA VAL A 3 -0.64 -14.32 10.62
C VAL A 3 -1.35 -13.13 10.01
N TYR A 4 -0.78 -12.57 8.94
CA TYR A 4 -1.36 -11.44 8.22
C TYR A 4 -1.83 -11.92 6.86
N VAL A 5 -3.07 -11.57 6.51
CA VAL A 5 -3.69 -11.98 5.25
C VAL A 5 -4.22 -10.75 4.54
N LYS A 6 -3.79 -10.54 3.29
CA LYS A 6 -4.29 -9.44 2.47
C LYS A 6 -5.78 -9.64 2.23
N VAL A 7 -6.58 -8.58 2.39
CA VAL A 7 -8.02 -8.64 2.12
C VAL A 7 -8.28 -9.17 0.71
N SER A 8 -9.37 -9.91 0.54
CA SER A 8 -9.77 -10.55 -0.73
C SER A 8 -8.81 -11.61 -1.27
N THR A 9 -7.81 -12.02 -0.49
CA THR A 9 -6.89 -13.13 -0.85
C THR A 9 -7.13 -14.37 0.03
N ASN A 10 -6.53 -15.49 -0.34
CA ASN A 10 -6.55 -16.70 0.48
C ASN A 10 -5.46 -16.62 1.55
N SER A 11 -5.75 -17.11 2.75
CA SER A 11 -4.73 -17.22 3.79
C SER A 11 -3.63 -18.21 3.37
N PRO A 12 -2.41 -18.08 3.93
CA PRO A 12 -1.49 -19.20 3.91
C PRO A 12 -2.12 -20.39 4.63
N PHE A 13 -1.59 -21.60 4.37
CA PHE A 13 -2.00 -22.77 5.12
C PHE A 13 -1.56 -22.66 6.57
N LEU A 14 -2.52 -22.70 7.49
CA LEU A 14 -2.29 -22.84 8.91
C LEU A 14 -2.13 -24.33 9.23
N VAL A 15 -1.04 -24.66 9.92
CA VAL A 15 -0.65 -26.04 10.21
C VAL A 15 -0.96 -26.35 11.67
N CYS A 16 -1.81 -27.35 11.91
CA CYS A 16 -2.27 -27.73 13.25
C CYS A 16 -1.27 -28.63 13.99
N MET A 17 -0.04 -28.17 14.13
CA MET A 17 1.04 -28.86 14.86
C MET A 17 2.22 -27.90 15.02
N ASP A 18 3.06 -28.15 16.01
CA ASP A 18 4.35 -27.47 16.11
C ASP A 18 5.41 -28.11 15.20
N LEU A 19 6.61 -27.52 15.20
CA LEU A 19 7.70 -28.01 14.37
C LEU A 19 8.17 -29.40 14.81
N ALA A 20 8.15 -29.73 16.10
CA ALA A 20 8.64 -31.01 16.60
C ALA A 20 7.74 -32.15 16.13
N LEU A 21 6.44 -32.02 16.36
CA LEU A 21 5.44 -33.01 15.99
C LEU A 21 5.33 -33.16 14.46
N SER A 22 5.59 -32.10 13.70
CA SER A 22 5.62 -32.16 12.23
C SER A 22 6.69 -33.11 11.65
N GLN A 23 7.70 -33.46 12.46
CA GLN A 23 8.77 -34.39 12.09
C GLN A 23 8.52 -35.82 12.59
N GLU A 24 7.45 -36.05 13.34
CA GLU A 24 7.13 -37.34 13.93
C GLU A 24 6.06 -38.08 13.13
N LYS A 25 6.03 -39.42 13.30
CA LYS A 25 4.96 -40.24 12.74
C LYS A 25 3.78 -40.25 13.71
N ILE A 26 2.72 -39.58 13.32
CA ILE A 26 1.48 -39.49 14.08
C ILE A 26 0.51 -40.59 13.61
N ILE A 27 -0.19 -41.24 14.55
CA ILE A 27 -1.14 -42.32 14.27
C ILE A 27 -2.57 -41.79 14.41
N ASP A 28 -3.41 -42.10 13.42
CA ASP A 28 -4.83 -41.73 13.34
C ASP A 28 -5.15 -40.28 13.73
N PRO A 29 -4.49 -39.27 13.11
CA PRO A 29 -4.70 -37.89 13.48
C PRO A 29 -6.10 -37.39 13.08
N THR A 30 -6.72 -36.63 13.97
CA THR A 30 -7.98 -35.92 13.74
C THR A 30 -7.80 -34.44 14.10
N TYR A 31 -8.47 -33.59 13.33
CA TYR A 31 -8.29 -32.14 13.39
C TYR A 31 -9.63 -31.44 13.50
N LEU A 32 -9.77 -30.57 14.49
CA LEU A 32 -10.92 -29.68 14.65
C LEU A 32 -10.46 -28.24 14.57
N TRP A 33 -11.02 -27.47 13.63
CA TRP A 33 -10.71 -26.05 13.47
C TRP A 33 -11.92 -25.20 13.86
N ILE A 34 -11.69 -24.26 14.77
CA ILE A 34 -12.70 -23.30 15.22
C ILE A 34 -12.29 -21.89 14.77
N GLY A 35 -13.23 -21.20 14.14
CA GLY A 35 -13.07 -19.83 13.69
C GLY A 35 -13.20 -18.80 14.82
N PRO A 36 -12.93 -17.52 14.52
CA PRO A 36 -12.98 -16.42 15.49
C PRO A 36 -14.40 -16.13 16.01
N ASP A 37 -15.41 -16.61 15.30
CA ASP A 37 -16.82 -16.57 15.69
C ASP A 37 -17.24 -17.75 16.59
N GLY A 38 -16.31 -18.65 16.92
CA GLY A 38 -16.55 -19.85 17.72
C GLY A 38 -17.19 -21.00 16.95
N ARG A 39 -17.30 -20.93 15.61
CA ARG A 39 -17.92 -21.98 14.80
C ARG A 39 -16.89 -22.94 14.20
N ASP A 40 -17.32 -24.17 14.00
CA ASP A 40 -16.56 -25.17 13.26
C ASP A 40 -16.40 -24.74 11.79
N LEU A 41 -15.16 -24.79 11.31
CA LEU A 41 -14.77 -24.43 9.96
C LEU A 41 -14.90 -25.60 8.97
N GLN A 42 -15.12 -26.83 9.43
CA GLN A 42 -15.33 -27.97 8.56
C GLN A 42 -16.61 -27.80 7.72
N GLY A 43 -16.47 -27.86 6.40
CA GLY A 43 -17.60 -27.71 5.47
C GLY A 43 -18.09 -26.27 5.24
N GLN A 44 -17.44 -25.27 5.85
CA GLN A 44 -17.74 -23.87 5.56
C GLN A 44 -17.26 -23.48 4.16
N SER A 45 -18.06 -22.71 3.42
CA SER A 45 -17.74 -22.31 2.04
C SER A 45 -16.49 -21.44 1.90
N HIS A 46 -16.10 -20.77 2.98
CA HIS A 46 -14.93 -19.89 3.04
C HIS A 46 -13.71 -20.55 3.71
N ALA A 47 -13.78 -21.85 4.02
CA ALA A 47 -12.69 -22.58 4.66
C ALA A 47 -12.40 -23.89 3.92
N LYS A 48 -11.13 -24.19 3.76
CA LYS A 48 -10.65 -25.44 3.18
C LYS A 48 -9.72 -26.12 4.17
N VAL A 49 -10.21 -27.21 4.77
CA VAL A 49 -9.41 -28.08 5.63
C VAL A 49 -8.93 -29.26 4.79
N THR A 50 -7.61 -29.48 4.73
CA THR A 50 -7.03 -30.61 4.00
C THR A 50 -7.10 -31.90 4.81
N GLU A 51 -6.92 -33.05 4.16
CA GLU A 51 -6.84 -34.36 4.83
C GLU A 51 -5.72 -34.41 5.89
N THR A 52 -4.64 -33.64 5.67
CA THR A 52 -3.54 -33.48 6.64
C THR A 52 -3.80 -32.43 7.72
N GLY A 53 -5.04 -31.97 7.88
CA GLY A 53 -5.42 -31.02 8.93
C GLY A 53 -5.00 -29.57 8.73
N LYS A 54 -4.56 -29.18 7.52
CA LYS A 54 -4.17 -27.78 7.25
C LYS A 54 -5.38 -26.95 6.90
N LEU A 55 -5.48 -25.75 7.45
CA LEU A 55 -6.56 -24.81 7.17
C LEU A 55 -6.10 -23.73 6.19
N MET A 56 -6.88 -23.49 5.14
CA MET A 56 -6.82 -22.29 4.32
C MET A 56 -8.17 -21.58 4.38
N VAL A 57 -8.17 -20.30 4.73
CA VAL A 57 -9.36 -19.45 4.69
C VAL A 57 -9.37 -18.74 3.33
N MET A 58 -10.48 -18.84 2.61
CA MET A 58 -10.61 -18.33 1.24
C MET A 58 -11.29 -16.97 1.22
N GLY A 59 -10.81 -16.07 0.37
CA GLY A 59 -11.39 -14.73 0.20
C GLY A 59 -11.49 -13.96 1.52
N PHE A 60 -10.38 -13.88 2.24
CA PHE A 60 -10.29 -13.37 3.60
C PHE A 60 -10.83 -11.94 3.70
N ARG A 61 -11.67 -11.69 4.70
CA ARG A 61 -12.28 -10.39 4.95
C ARG A 61 -11.88 -9.85 6.32
N GLU A 62 -12.07 -8.56 6.50
CA GLU A 62 -11.78 -7.85 7.74
C GLU A 62 -12.49 -8.48 8.94
N SER A 63 -13.77 -8.79 8.76
CA SER A 63 -14.62 -9.46 9.76
C SER A 63 -14.21 -10.90 10.08
N MET A 64 -13.32 -11.50 9.28
CA MET A 64 -12.77 -12.84 9.53
C MET A 64 -11.48 -12.78 10.37
N SER A 65 -11.00 -11.59 10.76
CA SER A 65 -9.86 -11.45 11.65
C SER A 65 -10.19 -11.95 13.06
N GLY A 66 -9.23 -12.59 13.72
CA GLY A 66 -9.36 -13.03 15.11
C GLY A 66 -8.57 -14.29 15.43
N ALA A 67 -8.97 -14.93 16.53
CA ALA A 67 -8.36 -16.17 17.00
C ALA A 67 -8.95 -17.38 16.25
N TYR A 68 -8.09 -18.12 15.56
CA TYR A 68 -8.39 -19.43 14.99
C TYR A 68 -7.72 -20.47 15.86
N SER A 69 -8.50 -21.39 16.42
CA SER A 69 -7.95 -22.51 17.19
C SER A 69 -8.02 -23.79 16.40
N CYS A 70 -7.01 -24.62 16.58
CA CYS A 70 -7.03 -25.99 16.12
C CYS A 70 -6.80 -26.94 17.29
N THR A 71 -7.59 -28.02 17.32
CA THR A 71 -7.35 -29.16 18.20
C THR A 71 -6.90 -30.34 17.36
N LEU A 72 -5.71 -30.85 17.65
CA LEU A 72 -5.16 -32.08 17.10
C LEU A 72 -5.35 -33.19 18.14
N THR A 73 -6.05 -34.24 17.75
CA THR A 73 -6.15 -35.47 18.54
C THR A 73 -5.47 -36.59 17.78
N HIS A 74 -4.52 -37.27 18.41
CA HIS A 74 -3.79 -38.37 17.80
C HIS A 74 -3.45 -39.46 18.80
N ARG A 75 -2.98 -40.61 18.30
CA ARG A 75 -2.56 -41.73 19.14
C ARG A 75 -1.05 -41.87 19.17
N ILE A 76 -0.56 -42.32 20.31
CA ILE A 76 0.79 -42.88 20.49
C ILE A 76 0.64 -44.34 20.90
N VAL A 77 1.50 -45.19 20.36
CA VAL A 77 1.55 -46.62 20.71
C VAL A 77 2.86 -46.85 21.45
N GLU A 78 2.77 -47.28 22.69
CA GLU A 78 3.96 -47.70 23.42
C GLU A 78 4.53 -48.98 22.80
N THR A 79 5.80 -48.92 22.38
CA THR A 79 6.43 -50.00 21.61
C THR A 79 6.57 -51.32 22.37
N MET A 80 6.64 -51.27 23.70
CA MET A 80 6.84 -52.44 24.57
C MET A 80 5.52 -53.10 24.99
N THR A 81 4.49 -52.29 25.28
CA THR A 81 3.22 -52.73 25.87
C THR A 81 2.09 -52.81 24.85
N GLN A 82 2.27 -52.21 23.66
CA GLN A 82 1.22 -51.99 22.65
C GLN A 82 0.02 -51.18 23.19
N GLU A 83 0.19 -50.47 24.30
CA GLU A 83 -0.85 -49.61 24.84
C GLU A 83 -1.01 -48.37 23.95
N GLU A 84 -2.26 -48.10 23.55
CA GLU A 84 -2.64 -46.90 22.80
C GLU A 84 -3.03 -45.80 23.78
N THR A 85 -2.34 -44.67 23.70
CA THR A 85 -2.72 -43.47 24.45
C THR A 85 -3.14 -42.38 23.47
N GLU A 86 -4.30 -41.77 23.73
CA GLU A 86 -4.79 -40.61 22.97
C GLU A 86 -4.21 -39.33 23.55
N ILE A 87 -3.62 -38.51 22.69
CA ILE A 87 -3.03 -37.21 23.00
C ILE A 87 -3.87 -36.14 22.31
N VAL A 88 -4.14 -35.06 23.05
CA VAL A 88 -4.91 -33.92 22.56
C VAL A 88 -4.10 -32.65 22.76
N GLU A 89 -3.84 -31.95 21.66
CA GLU A 89 -3.10 -30.69 21.65
C GLU A 89 -3.93 -29.58 21.02
N ALA A 90 -3.71 -28.35 21.49
CA ALA A 90 -4.44 -27.19 21.00
C ALA A 90 -3.46 -26.07 20.59
N TYR A 91 -3.68 -25.52 19.40
CA TYR A 91 -2.88 -24.46 18.81
C TYR A 91 -3.76 -23.25 18.48
N ILE A 92 -3.24 -22.04 18.71
CA ILE A 92 -3.98 -20.79 18.45
C ILE A 92 -3.18 -19.88 17.49
N PHE A 93 -3.88 -19.45 16.46
CA PHE A 93 -3.42 -18.51 15.43
C PHE A 93 -4.23 -17.22 15.54
N MET A 94 -3.54 -16.10 15.71
CA MET A 94 -4.15 -14.77 15.57
C MET A 94 -4.00 -14.36 14.12
N VAL A 95 -5.10 -14.36 13.38
CA VAL A 95 -5.11 -14.02 11.96
C VAL A 95 -5.70 -12.61 11.79
N TYR A 96 -4.96 -11.73 11.12
CA TYR A 96 -5.33 -10.33 10.91
C TYR A 96 -5.47 -10.05 9.43
N ALA A 97 -6.59 -9.45 9.05
CA ALA A 97 -6.73 -8.85 7.74
C ALA A 97 -5.84 -7.61 7.66
N TYR A 98 -5.18 -7.42 6.53
CA TYR A 98 -4.46 -6.19 6.23
C TYR A 98 -4.76 -5.74 4.80
N ARG A 99 -4.59 -4.44 4.56
CA ARG A 99 -4.56 -3.79 3.26
C ARG A 99 -3.21 -3.11 3.08
N GLU A 100 -2.84 -2.90 1.83
CA GLU A 100 -1.73 -2.00 1.53
C GLU A 100 -2.18 -0.56 1.79
N ALA A 101 -1.24 0.30 2.16
CA ALA A 101 -1.55 1.72 2.34
C ALA A 101 -1.93 2.34 0.98
N ASP A 102 -2.89 3.26 0.99
CA ASP A 102 -3.16 4.09 -0.18
C ASP A 102 -2.01 5.11 -0.31
N HIS A 103 -1.47 5.24 -1.51
CA HIS A 103 -0.34 6.14 -1.78
C HIS A 103 -0.81 7.47 -2.37
N THR A 104 -0.36 8.56 -1.76
CA THR A 104 -0.38 9.91 -2.34
C THR A 104 1.07 10.37 -2.50
N TYR A 105 1.40 11.02 -3.61
CA TYR A 105 2.77 11.47 -3.84
C TYR A 105 2.88 12.98 -3.66
N GLN A 106 3.65 13.42 -2.66
CA GLN A 106 4.00 14.81 -2.49
C GLN A 106 5.13 15.18 -3.44
N VAL A 107 4.88 16.15 -4.30
CA VAL A 107 5.85 16.65 -5.29
C VAL A 107 6.31 18.03 -4.89
N PHE A 108 7.60 18.30 -5.08
CA PHE A 108 8.21 19.62 -4.98
C PHE A 108 9.00 19.93 -6.24
N VAL A 109 8.87 21.17 -6.73
CA VAL A 109 9.65 21.70 -7.85
C VAL A 109 9.99 23.17 -7.59
N ARG A 110 11.07 23.65 -8.21
CA ARG A 110 11.51 25.05 -8.06
C ARG A 110 11.64 25.74 -9.40
N PHE A 111 11.31 27.03 -9.40
CA PHE A 111 11.50 27.91 -10.55
C PHE A 111 12.19 29.20 -10.13
N THR A 112 13.05 29.78 -10.97
CA THR A 112 13.54 31.14 -10.77
C THR A 112 12.50 32.15 -11.26
N THR A 113 12.47 33.32 -10.66
CA THR A 113 11.65 34.47 -11.09
C THR A 113 12.43 35.76 -10.91
N MET A 114 12.00 36.85 -11.56
CA MET A 114 12.61 38.17 -11.40
C MET A 114 12.26 38.78 -10.04
N HIS A 115 10.98 38.76 -9.66
CA HIS A 115 10.49 39.35 -8.41
C HIS A 115 9.38 38.50 -7.79
N CYS A 116 9.33 38.45 -6.45
CA CYS A 116 8.30 37.69 -5.75
C CYS A 116 6.91 38.32 -5.81
N GLU A 117 6.83 39.65 -5.85
CA GLU A 117 5.58 40.42 -5.87
C GLU A 117 4.95 40.53 -7.27
N GLN A 118 5.45 39.78 -8.26
CA GLN A 118 4.88 39.77 -9.60
C GLN A 118 3.57 38.98 -9.67
N GLU A 119 2.52 39.63 -10.17
CA GLU A 119 1.22 39.00 -10.47
C GLU A 119 1.36 37.80 -11.42
N ASN A 120 2.28 37.90 -12.39
CA ASN A 120 2.60 36.81 -13.33
C ASN A 120 3.02 35.50 -12.65
N ASN A 121 3.54 35.53 -11.42
CA ASN A 121 3.88 34.31 -10.68
C ASN A 121 2.62 33.49 -10.36
N GLY A 122 1.52 34.16 -10.00
CA GLY A 122 0.24 33.51 -9.71
C GLY A 122 -0.36 32.89 -10.98
N LEU A 123 -0.41 33.66 -12.07
CA LEU A 123 -0.91 33.17 -13.37
C LEU A 123 -0.09 31.97 -13.88
N PHE A 124 1.24 32.03 -13.76
CA PHE A 124 2.12 30.91 -14.12
C PHE A 124 1.79 29.65 -13.31
N PHE A 125 1.61 29.81 -12.00
CA PHE A 125 1.32 28.70 -11.10
C PHE A 125 -0.05 28.07 -11.39
N GLU A 126 -1.08 28.88 -11.65
CA GLU A 126 -2.40 28.40 -12.05
C GLU A 126 -2.36 27.60 -13.35
N GLU A 127 -1.64 28.11 -14.36
CA GLU A 127 -1.55 27.45 -15.65
C GLU A 127 -0.72 26.15 -15.58
N LEU A 128 0.39 26.17 -14.83
CA LEU A 128 1.16 24.96 -14.54
C LEU A 128 0.28 23.89 -13.90
N THR A 129 -0.52 24.25 -12.90
CA THR A 129 -1.41 23.32 -12.21
C THR A 129 -2.43 22.70 -13.18
N LYS A 130 -3.04 23.51 -14.07
CA LYS A 130 -3.97 22.99 -15.10
C LYS A 130 -3.29 22.02 -16.06
N ILE A 131 -2.10 22.34 -16.54
CA ILE A 131 -1.33 21.48 -17.45
C ILE A 131 -0.99 20.15 -16.78
N LEU A 132 -0.51 20.18 -15.54
CA LEU A 132 -0.19 18.98 -14.78
C LEU A 132 -1.43 18.11 -14.56
N ASN A 133 -2.55 18.72 -14.15
CA ASN A 133 -3.81 17.99 -13.93
C ASN A 133 -4.33 17.35 -15.22
N SER A 134 -4.27 18.07 -16.35
CA SER A 134 -4.63 17.54 -17.66
C SER A 134 -3.77 16.34 -18.06
N THR A 135 -2.46 16.41 -17.78
CA THR A 135 -1.47 15.35 -18.10
C THR A 135 -1.81 14.01 -17.45
N ILE A 136 -2.35 14.03 -16.24
CA ILE A 136 -2.64 12.81 -15.46
C ILE A 136 -4.13 12.42 -15.42
N SER A 137 -5.02 13.27 -15.92
CA SER A 137 -6.48 13.08 -15.83
C SER A 137 -7.00 11.73 -16.34
N HIS A 138 -6.41 11.20 -17.41
CA HIS A 138 -6.77 9.90 -17.99
C HIS A 138 -6.47 8.69 -17.08
N LEU A 139 -5.64 8.89 -16.04
CA LEU A 139 -5.33 7.88 -15.03
C LEU A 139 -6.29 7.94 -13.83
N MET A 140 -7.31 8.80 -13.88
CA MET A 140 -8.17 9.13 -12.73
C MET A 140 -7.40 9.62 -11.51
N CYS A 141 -6.25 10.26 -11.75
CA CYS A 141 -5.50 10.97 -10.73
C CYS A 141 -5.71 12.47 -10.89
N HIS A 142 -5.52 13.22 -9.81
CA HIS A 142 -5.60 14.68 -9.85
C HIS A 142 -4.58 15.33 -8.93
N ILE A 143 -4.37 16.63 -9.16
CA ILE A 143 -3.51 17.45 -8.31
C ILE A 143 -4.31 18.00 -7.14
N THR A 144 -3.83 17.75 -5.91
CA THR A 144 -4.41 18.25 -4.66
C THR A 144 -3.42 19.15 -3.91
N GLU A 145 -3.97 19.98 -3.03
CA GLU A 145 -3.23 20.93 -2.19
C GLU A 145 -2.12 21.74 -2.93
N PRO A 146 -2.37 22.25 -4.15
CA PRO A 146 -1.33 22.94 -4.88
C PRO A 146 -1.03 24.26 -4.17
N SER A 147 0.24 24.52 -3.90
CA SER A 147 0.68 25.80 -3.34
C SER A 147 2.06 26.21 -3.83
N TYR A 148 2.34 27.51 -3.74
CA TYR A 148 3.67 28.05 -4.00
C TYR A 148 4.05 29.12 -2.98
N LYS A 149 5.35 29.23 -2.71
CA LYS A 149 5.94 30.33 -1.94
C LYS A 149 7.14 30.90 -2.68
N CYS A 150 7.31 32.21 -2.67
CA CYS A 150 8.48 32.85 -3.25
C CYS A 150 9.49 33.23 -2.17
N HIS A 151 10.76 32.88 -2.39
CA HIS A 151 11.84 33.18 -1.46
C HIS A 151 13.05 33.79 -2.17
N SER A 152 13.81 34.57 -1.42
CA SER A 152 15.11 35.08 -1.88
C SER A 152 16.19 34.16 -1.38
N ILE A 153 16.90 33.51 -2.29
CA ILE A 153 17.98 32.60 -1.96
C ILE A 153 19.32 33.20 -2.35
N ARG A 154 20.34 32.96 -1.54
CA ARG A 154 21.72 33.32 -1.89
C ARG A 154 22.46 32.06 -2.28
N THR A 155 22.83 31.95 -3.55
CA THR A 155 23.66 30.85 -4.04
C THR A 155 25.13 31.29 -4.10
N PRO A 156 26.10 30.39 -3.81
CA PRO A 156 27.51 30.73 -3.85
C PRO A 156 28.00 31.21 -5.23
N LYS A 157 27.37 30.73 -6.32
CA LYS A 157 27.81 31.00 -7.70
C LYS A 157 27.04 32.11 -8.40
N LEU A 158 25.74 32.25 -8.15
CA LEU A 158 24.85 33.16 -8.89
C LEU A 158 24.36 34.35 -8.06
N GLY A 159 24.80 34.46 -6.80
CA GLY A 159 24.43 35.56 -5.92
C GLY A 159 22.99 35.44 -5.40
N LEU A 160 22.33 36.58 -5.22
CA LEU A 160 20.95 36.64 -4.73
C LEU A 160 19.98 36.36 -5.88
N GLN A 161 19.16 35.32 -5.77
CA GLN A 161 18.14 34.93 -6.73
C GLN A 161 16.78 34.84 -6.03
N LYS A 162 15.69 34.96 -6.79
CA LYS A 162 14.34 34.72 -6.29
C LYS A 162 13.86 33.40 -6.88
N GLU A 163 13.38 32.50 -6.02
CA GLU A 163 12.85 31.20 -6.43
C GLU A 163 11.42 31.00 -5.92
N LEU A 164 10.58 30.43 -6.78
CA LEU A 164 9.26 29.90 -6.48
C LEU A 164 9.43 28.44 -6.04
N PHE A 165 9.00 28.13 -4.82
CA PHE A 165 8.94 26.80 -4.24
C PHE A 165 7.52 26.31 -4.41
N VAL A 166 7.31 25.46 -5.41
CA VAL A 166 6.01 24.89 -5.74
C VAL A 166 5.91 23.51 -5.12
N ASN A 167 4.77 23.23 -4.51
CA ASN A 167 4.46 21.93 -3.94
C ASN A 167 3.00 21.57 -4.23
N PHE A 168 2.74 20.28 -4.41
CA PHE A 168 1.40 19.75 -4.63
C PHE A 168 1.42 18.24 -4.36
N GLN A 169 0.25 17.65 -4.23
CA GLN A 169 0.05 16.21 -4.10
C GLN A 169 -0.55 15.64 -5.38
N VAL A 170 -0.15 14.42 -5.71
CA VAL A 170 -0.75 13.60 -6.76
C VAL A 170 -1.59 12.55 -6.07
N ASP A 171 -2.91 12.66 -6.23
CA ASP A 171 -3.89 11.84 -5.53
C ASP A 171 -4.60 10.87 -6.50
N PRO A 172 -4.71 9.56 -6.15
CA PRO A 172 -5.35 8.55 -7.00
C PRO A 172 -6.87 8.64 -7.08
N PHE A 173 -7.52 9.48 -6.27
CA PHE A 173 -8.96 9.44 -6.05
C PHE A 173 -9.68 10.62 -6.73
N ALA A 174 -9.42 10.85 -8.03
CA ALA A 174 -10.15 11.86 -8.79
C ALA A 174 -11.62 11.47 -9.00
N PRO A 175 -12.55 12.42 -9.16
CA PRO A 175 -13.98 12.11 -9.35
C PRO A 175 -14.21 11.05 -10.44
N GLY A 176 -14.91 9.96 -10.10
CA GLY A 176 -15.15 8.83 -11.00
C GLY A 176 -14.14 7.69 -10.89
N TRP A 177 -13.17 7.77 -9.96
CA TRP A 177 -12.23 6.68 -9.70
C TRP A 177 -12.93 5.40 -9.23
N GLU A 178 -14.03 5.53 -8.48
CA GLU A 178 -14.79 4.40 -7.92
C GLU A 178 -15.42 3.53 -9.01
N GLU A 179 -15.92 4.13 -10.09
CA GLU A 179 -16.59 3.40 -11.18
C GLU A 179 -15.66 2.35 -11.80
N LEU A 180 -14.37 2.65 -11.86
CA LEU A 180 -13.33 1.76 -12.38
C LEU A 180 -13.01 0.59 -11.44
N CYS A 181 -13.36 0.70 -10.16
CA CYS A 181 -13.17 -0.37 -9.19
C CYS A 181 -14.33 -1.36 -9.17
N HIS A 182 -15.50 -0.99 -9.67
CA HIS A 182 -16.66 -1.87 -9.74
C HIS A 182 -16.54 -2.91 -10.88
N GLU A 183 -15.67 -2.65 -11.86
CA GLU A 183 -15.47 -3.54 -13.03
C GLU A 183 -14.51 -4.70 -12.75
N VAL A 184 -13.74 -4.67 -11.66
CA VAL A 184 -12.71 -5.67 -11.36
C VAL A 184 -13.04 -6.42 -10.06
N PRO A 185 -12.97 -7.77 -10.03
CA PRO A 185 -13.20 -8.56 -8.81
C PRO A 185 -12.11 -8.42 -7.72
N SER A 186 -11.15 -7.50 -7.86
CA SER A 186 -9.91 -7.43 -7.07
C SER A 186 -9.79 -6.14 -6.25
N ASP A 187 -8.87 -6.15 -5.27
CA ASP A 187 -8.48 -5.01 -4.43
C ASP A 187 -8.25 -3.76 -5.29
N CYS A 188 -9.16 -2.80 -5.15
CA CYS A 188 -9.19 -1.54 -5.87
C CYS A 188 -7.96 -0.65 -5.55
N GLU A 189 -7.38 -0.89 -4.38
CA GLU A 189 -6.16 -0.31 -3.83
C GLU A 189 -4.97 -0.52 -4.76
N ASP A 190 -4.75 -1.75 -5.22
CA ASP A 190 -3.61 -2.09 -6.09
C ASP A 190 -3.68 -1.32 -7.40
N VAL A 191 -4.90 -1.18 -7.93
CA VAL A 191 -5.17 -0.43 -9.15
C VAL A 191 -4.96 1.07 -8.95
N ALA A 192 -5.48 1.63 -7.84
CA ALA A 192 -5.30 3.03 -7.49
C ALA A 192 -3.81 3.37 -7.28
N ASN A 193 -3.10 2.57 -6.49
CA ASN A 193 -1.67 2.72 -6.21
C ASN A 193 -0.80 2.63 -7.46
N MET A 194 -1.11 1.68 -8.37
CA MET A 194 -0.43 1.60 -9.66
C MET A 194 -0.65 2.86 -10.51
N ARG A 195 -1.89 3.40 -10.56
CA ARG A 195 -2.22 4.58 -11.37
C ARG A 195 -1.54 5.85 -10.88
N VAL A 196 -1.52 6.08 -9.57
CA VAL A 196 -0.86 7.27 -9.01
C VAL A 196 0.66 7.21 -9.18
N GLN A 197 1.25 6.00 -9.14
CA GLN A 197 2.65 5.82 -9.51
C GLN A 197 2.88 6.23 -10.97
N GLN A 198 2.06 5.73 -11.90
CA GLN A 198 2.15 6.11 -13.31
C GLN A 198 1.93 7.62 -13.51
N ALA A 199 0.96 8.23 -12.82
CA ALA A 199 0.70 9.67 -12.89
C ALA A 199 1.93 10.47 -12.44
N THR A 200 2.60 10.02 -11.39
CA THR A 200 3.82 10.63 -10.88
C THR A 200 4.97 10.52 -11.88
N GLU A 201 5.14 9.36 -12.52
CA GLU A 201 6.11 9.16 -13.61
C GLU A 201 5.83 10.09 -14.80
N ARG A 202 4.55 10.28 -15.18
CA ARG A 202 4.18 11.23 -16.25
C ARG A 202 4.54 12.67 -15.92
N ILE A 203 4.34 13.08 -14.66
CA ILE A 203 4.71 14.41 -14.19
C ILE A 203 6.24 14.59 -14.20
N GLU A 204 6.99 13.56 -13.77
CA GLU A 204 8.46 13.60 -13.85
C GLU A 204 8.92 13.81 -15.30
N MET A 205 8.40 13.02 -16.23
CA MET A 205 8.70 13.16 -17.66
C MET A 205 8.37 14.55 -18.19
N PHE A 206 7.24 15.14 -17.76
CA PHE A 206 6.87 16.52 -18.12
C PHE A 206 7.98 17.52 -17.73
N PHE A 207 8.51 17.45 -16.50
CA PHE A 207 9.58 18.35 -16.06
C PHE A 207 10.92 18.06 -16.76
N GLN A 208 11.22 16.79 -17.05
CA GLN A 208 12.40 16.43 -17.84
C GLN A 208 12.33 17.00 -19.26
N GLN A 209 11.15 16.96 -19.89
CA GLN A 209 10.92 17.49 -21.23
C GLN A 209 10.92 19.01 -21.24
N LEU A 210 10.31 19.66 -20.22
CA LEU A 210 10.36 21.10 -20.03
C LEU A 210 11.82 21.60 -19.96
N ARG A 211 12.70 20.90 -19.22
CA ARG A 211 14.13 21.20 -19.18
C ARG A 211 14.77 21.12 -20.57
N TYR A 212 14.44 20.10 -21.36
CA TYR A 212 14.99 19.92 -22.71
C TYR A 212 14.58 21.05 -23.65
N THR A 213 13.28 21.35 -23.73
CA THR A 213 12.71 22.40 -24.59
C THR A 213 13.27 23.78 -24.22
N LEU A 214 13.32 24.13 -22.93
CA LEU A 214 13.86 25.42 -22.47
C LEU A 214 15.33 25.63 -22.85
N LYS A 215 16.12 24.56 -22.99
CA LYS A 215 17.55 24.65 -23.36
C LYS A 215 17.81 24.74 -24.86
N HIS A 216 16.98 24.09 -25.69
CA HIS A 216 17.31 23.86 -27.10
C HIS A 216 16.35 24.55 -28.07
N GLU A 217 15.11 24.80 -27.67
CA GLU A 217 14.04 25.19 -28.59
C GLU A 217 13.55 26.62 -28.36
N VAL A 218 13.86 27.23 -27.20
CA VAL A 218 13.44 28.59 -26.87
C VAL A 218 14.60 29.58 -27.08
N PRO A 219 14.55 30.47 -28.09
CA PRO A 219 15.65 31.40 -28.39
C PRO A 219 15.79 32.53 -27.36
N ALA A 220 14.71 32.84 -26.63
CA ALA A 220 14.67 33.88 -25.62
C ALA A 220 14.53 33.26 -24.23
N VAL A 221 15.35 33.72 -23.29
CA VAL A 221 15.32 33.24 -21.91
C VAL A 221 14.00 33.65 -21.23
N PRO A 222 13.15 32.70 -20.80
CA PRO A 222 11.86 33.05 -20.19
C PRO A 222 12.05 33.71 -18.82
N THR A 223 11.07 34.52 -18.44
CA THR A 223 11.06 35.26 -17.16
C THR A 223 11.03 34.34 -15.95
N ILE A 224 10.36 33.19 -16.07
CA ILE A 224 10.30 32.13 -15.07
C ILE A 224 10.97 30.90 -15.65
N GLN A 225 11.95 30.33 -14.96
CA GLN A 225 12.74 29.20 -15.46
C GLN A 225 12.75 28.05 -14.48
N TYR A 226 12.65 26.83 -14.99
CA TYR A 226 12.79 25.64 -14.18
C TYR A 226 14.20 25.53 -13.58
N VAL A 227 14.28 25.27 -12.27
CA VAL A 227 15.55 25.03 -11.57
C VAL A 227 15.92 23.56 -11.76
N GLU A 228 17.08 23.31 -12.35
CA GLU A 228 17.53 21.94 -12.63
C GLU A 228 17.66 21.10 -11.36
N ASN A 229 17.24 19.84 -11.46
CA ASN A 229 17.29 18.86 -10.36
C ASN A 229 16.50 19.32 -9.11
N SER A 230 15.51 20.19 -9.30
CA SER A 230 14.62 20.62 -8.21
C SER A 230 13.40 19.72 -8.03
N PHE A 231 13.10 18.86 -9.02
CA PHE A 231 12.03 17.89 -8.92
C PHE A 231 12.35 16.84 -7.86
N SER A 232 11.48 16.71 -6.88
CA SER A 232 11.56 15.69 -5.84
C SER A 232 10.18 15.18 -5.50
N VAL A 233 10.11 13.89 -5.18
CA VAL A 233 8.86 13.18 -4.90
C VAL A 233 9.04 12.41 -3.59
N THR A 234 8.05 12.50 -2.71
CA THR A 234 7.98 11.75 -1.46
C THR A 234 6.63 11.06 -1.35
N PRO A 235 6.57 9.73 -1.16
CA PRO A 235 5.30 9.04 -0.93
C PRO A 235 4.76 9.36 0.47
N ILE A 236 3.44 9.50 0.55
CA ILE A 236 2.67 9.64 1.78
C ILE A 236 1.69 8.47 1.82
N ASP A 237 1.85 7.61 2.81
CA ASP A 237 0.97 6.47 3.05
C ASP A 237 -0.23 6.90 3.90
N SER A 238 -1.42 6.48 3.51
CA SER A 238 -2.64 6.64 4.30
C SER A 238 -3.37 5.32 4.48
N CYS A 239 -4.02 5.14 5.63
CA CYS A 239 -4.88 3.99 5.92
C CYS A 239 -6.34 4.43 5.89
N ARG A 240 -7.20 3.59 5.32
CA ARG A 240 -8.65 3.80 5.33
C ARG A 240 -9.23 3.59 6.72
N ALA A 241 -10.38 4.20 6.96
CA ALA A 241 -11.12 4.00 8.21
C ALA A 241 -11.36 2.50 8.48
N GLY A 242 -11.12 2.07 9.72
CA GLY A 242 -11.18 0.66 10.12
C GLY A 242 -9.84 -0.06 10.10
N PHE A 243 -8.84 0.49 9.40
CA PHE A 243 -7.46 0.01 9.42
C PHE A 243 -6.54 1.03 10.09
N GLY A 244 -5.41 0.56 10.63
CA GLY A 244 -4.50 1.41 11.38
C GLY A 244 -3.08 0.89 11.36
N LYS A 245 -2.14 1.78 11.03
CA LYS A 245 -0.72 1.47 11.04
C LYS A 245 -0.22 1.42 12.48
N ASN A 246 0.01 0.21 13.02
CA ASN A 246 0.63 0.03 14.33
C ASN A 246 1.92 -0.77 14.21
N HIS A 247 3.03 -0.04 14.09
CA HIS A 247 4.36 -0.63 13.94
C HIS A 247 4.82 -1.40 15.20
N HIS A 248 4.27 -1.09 16.39
CA HIS A 248 4.65 -1.77 17.63
C HIS A 248 3.98 -3.14 17.75
N THR A 249 2.70 -3.25 17.41
CA THR A 249 1.94 -4.51 17.49
C THR A 249 2.13 -5.38 16.25
N HIS A 250 2.45 -4.78 15.10
CA HIS A 250 2.55 -5.47 13.81
C HIS A 250 3.88 -5.21 13.10
N GLN A 251 4.98 -5.49 13.81
CA GLN A 251 6.35 -5.31 13.30
C GLN A 251 6.62 -6.03 11.97
N ASN A 252 5.97 -7.18 11.74
CA ASN A 252 6.12 -7.98 10.53
C ASN A 252 5.35 -7.43 9.30
N CYS A 253 4.59 -6.35 9.46
CA CYS A 253 3.77 -5.73 8.42
C CYS A 253 3.86 -4.19 8.52
N ALA A 254 5.10 -3.66 8.55
CA ALA A 254 5.35 -2.25 8.86
C ALA A 254 4.77 -1.24 7.85
N SER A 255 4.51 -1.67 6.61
CA SER A 255 3.88 -0.89 5.55
C SER A 255 2.37 -1.17 5.40
N CYS A 256 1.82 -2.04 6.24
CA CYS A 256 0.44 -2.48 6.13
C CYS A 256 -0.48 -1.59 6.97
N CYS A 257 -1.67 -1.39 6.43
CA CYS A 257 -2.85 -0.98 7.13
C CYS A 257 -3.61 -2.26 7.53
#